data_AF-A0A9J7MR05-F1
#
_entry.id   AF-A0A9J7MR05-F1
#
_cell.length_a   1.000
_cell.length_b   1.000
_cell.length_c   1.000
_cell.angle_alpha   90.00
_cell.angle_beta   90.00
_cell.angle_gamma   90.00
#
_symmetry.space_group_name_H-M   'P 1'
#
loop_
_entity.id
_entity.type
_entity.pdbx_description
1 polymer ?
#
loop_
_entity_poly.entity_id
_entity_poly.type
_entity_poly.pdbx_seq_one_letter_code
_entity_poly.pdbx_strand_id
1 'polypeptide(L)'
;MPVENLEEEGLPKNPNLDLSQWKFYLSLEEHKNDKAVKKQLVDAIIENNMAPFYQETCEELGWTVDTALHSRMKQANEQELKRLDDVLADAEANLGESEIKDALLAKAEYLCKIGDKENCLTVFRKTFEKTVGMGNRLDVIFYQIRIGLFYMDHDLITRNIDKAKSLIEQGGDWDRRNRLKVYQGLYCMSIRDFKKAAGLFLDTVSTFTSYELMGYKEFVTYTVMISMIALDRPQLREKVIKGAEILEVLHGLPQLREYLFSLYDCHYASFFKALGWVEEKIKIDRWMHLHYRYYVREMRILAYSQLLESYRSLTLQYMATAFGVTVDFVDQELSRFIAAGRLHCKIDKVGGIVETNRPDSKNWQYQETIKKGDLLLNRVQKLSRVINI
;
A
#
# COMPACT_ATOMS: atom_id res chain seq x y z
N MET A 1 19.01 -22.15 -13.02
CA MET A 1 18.72 -21.08 -13.99
C MET A 1 18.59 -19.81 -13.18
N PRO A 2 19.25 -18.70 -13.55
CA PRO A 2 19.00 -17.44 -12.84
C PRO A 2 17.50 -17.14 -12.93
N VAL A 3 16.90 -16.72 -11.82
CA VAL A 3 15.51 -16.25 -11.75
C VAL A 3 15.30 -15.37 -12.98
N GLU A 4 14.41 -15.77 -13.89
CA GLU A 4 14.13 -15.02 -15.11
C GLU A 4 13.92 -13.57 -14.71
N ASN A 5 14.77 -12.67 -15.23
CA ASN A 5 14.80 -11.28 -14.81
C ASN A 5 13.62 -10.55 -15.45
N LEU A 6 12.41 -10.86 -14.95
CA LEU A 6 11.12 -10.31 -15.35
C LEU A 6 11.01 -8.79 -15.11
N GLU A 7 12.02 -8.17 -14.50
CA GLU A 7 12.15 -6.72 -14.33
C GLU A 7 12.11 -5.97 -15.68
N GLU A 8 12.52 -6.61 -16.78
CA GLU A 8 12.48 -6.05 -18.14
C GLU A 8 11.07 -6.04 -18.77
N GLU A 9 10.11 -6.80 -18.26
CA GLU A 9 8.72 -6.84 -18.76
C GLU A 9 7.80 -5.79 -18.09
N GLY A 10 8.34 -5.02 -17.14
CA GLY A 10 7.63 -3.94 -16.47
C GLY A 10 7.41 -2.72 -17.37
N LEU A 11 6.30 -1.99 -17.17
CA LEU A 11 6.14 -0.65 -17.72
C LEU A 11 7.26 0.27 -17.24
N PRO A 12 7.59 1.33 -18.01
CA PRO A 12 8.61 2.28 -17.61
C PRO A 12 8.26 2.89 -16.23
N LYS A 13 9.26 3.00 -15.36
CA LYS A 13 9.17 3.53 -13.99
C LYS A 13 8.98 5.05 -13.96
N ASN A 14 7.94 5.54 -14.61
CA ASN A 14 7.59 6.95 -14.70
C ASN A 14 6.14 7.13 -14.19
N PRO A 15 5.91 7.74 -13.01
CA PRO A 15 6.86 8.30 -12.06
C PRO A 15 7.54 7.22 -11.20
N ASN A 16 8.79 7.45 -10.82
CA ASN A 16 9.53 6.53 -9.95
C ASN A 16 9.03 6.67 -8.50
N LEU A 17 8.30 5.66 -8.03
CA LEU A 17 7.71 5.63 -6.68
C LEU A 17 8.77 5.50 -5.58
N ASP A 18 9.96 5.00 -5.89
CA ASP A 18 11.07 4.88 -4.93
C ASP A 18 11.53 6.26 -4.44
N LEU A 19 11.50 7.28 -5.31
CA LEU A 19 11.85 8.66 -4.95
C LEU A 19 10.93 9.21 -3.87
N SER A 20 9.64 8.92 -3.99
CA SER A 20 8.65 9.34 -3.00
C SER A 20 8.74 8.56 -1.70
N GLN A 21 9.21 7.31 -1.75
CA GLN A 21 9.53 6.53 -0.56
C GLN A 21 10.76 7.09 0.17
N TRP A 22 11.82 7.47 -0.56
CA TRP A 22 13.00 8.11 0.02
C TRP A 22 12.70 9.51 0.57
N LYS A 23 11.87 10.30 -0.13
CA LYS A 23 11.36 11.59 0.37
C LYS A 23 10.64 11.41 1.70
N PHE A 24 9.76 10.41 1.80
CA PHE A 24 9.04 10.10 3.03
C PHE A 24 9.98 9.61 4.14
N TYR A 25 10.94 8.74 3.81
CA TYR A 25 11.93 8.27 4.78
C TYR A 25 12.71 9.43 5.42
N LEU A 26 13.08 10.43 4.63
CA LEU A 26 13.81 11.61 5.09
C LEU A 26 12.95 12.63 5.84
N SER A 27 11.61 12.56 5.72
CA SER A 27 10.71 13.42 6.49
C SER A 27 10.50 12.93 7.93
N LEU A 28 10.80 11.66 8.21
CA LEU A 28 10.78 11.10 9.56
C LEU A 28 11.91 11.71 10.42
N GLU A 29 11.56 12.20 11.61
CA GLU A 29 12.51 12.84 12.53
C GLU A 29 13.68 11.93 12.92
N GLU A 30 13.44 10.62 12.98
CA GLU A 30 14.43 9.59 13.33
C GLU A 30 15.51 9.39 12.24
N HIS A 31 15.19 9.69 10.98
CA HIS A 31 16.02 9.40 9.80
C HIS A 31 16.40 10.63 8.96
N LYS A 32 16.01 11.82 9.43
CA LYS A 32 16.21 13.13 8.77
C LYS A 32 17.67 13.43 8.35
N ASN A 33 18.64 12.79 9.00
CA ASN A 33 20.08 13.02 8.79
C ASN A 33 20.80 11.93 7.99
N ASP A 34 20.09 10.96 7.41
CA ASP A 34 20.71 9.87 6.64
C ASP A 34 21.30 10.39 5.32
N LYS A 35 22.60 10.71 5.36
CA LYS A 35 23.37 11.28 4.24
C LYS A 35 23.39 10.37 3.00
N ALA A 36 23.30 9.05 3.19
CA ALA A 36 23.30 8.09 2.09
C ALA A 36 22.00 8.17 1.26
N VAL A 37 20.84 8.19 1.93
CA VAL A 37 19.53 8.29 1.25
C VAL A 37 19.33 9.67 0.64
N LYS A 38 19.81 10.73 1.33
CA LYS A 38 19.85 12.07 0.75
C LYS A 38 20.67 12.13 -0.53
N LYS A 39 21.84 11.49 -0.56
CA LYS A 39 22.68 11.45 -1.76
C LYS A 39 22.01 10.68 -2.90
N GLN A 40 21.42 9.52 -2.62
CA GLN A 40 20.68 8.73 -3.61
C GLN A 40 19.49 9.51 -4.20
N LEU A 41 18.73 10.22 -3.35
CA LEU A 41 17.63 11.06 -3.79
C LEU A 41 18.11 12.21 -4.69
N VAL A 42 19.18 12.91 -4.29
CA VAL A 42 19.74 14.03 -5.06
C VAL A 42 20.35 13.54 -6.37
N ASP A 43 21.09 12.44 -6.38
CA ASP A 43 21.68 11.85 -7.59
C ASP A 43 20.56 11.46 -8.58
N ALA A 44 19.48 10.84 -8.10
CA ALA A 44 18.33 10.48 -8.94
C ALA A 44 17.54 11.72 -9.44
N ILE A 45 17.48 12.79 -8.65
CA ILE A 45 16.88 14.08 -9.07
C ILE A 45 17.71 14.73 -10.18
N ILE A 46 19.05 14.68 -10.07
CA ILE A 46 19.98 15.23 -11.07
C ILE A 46 19.91 14.41 -12.36
N GLU A 47 19.92 13.08 -12.27
CA GLU A 47 19.87 12.19 -13.43
C GLU A 47 18.59 12.38 -14.27
N ASN A 48 17.47 12.70 -13.62
CA ASN A 48 16.18 12.85 -14.26
C ASN A 48 15.72 14.31 -14.43
N ASN A 49 16.56 15.29 -14.08
CA ASN A 49 16.30 16.73 -14.14
C ASN A 49 14.94 17.15 -13.52
N MET A 50 14.62 16.63 -12.33
CA MET A 50 13.30 16.83 -11.71
C MET A 50 13.21 18.18 -10.95
N ALA A 51 13.20 19.29 -11.69
CA ALA A 51 13.23 20.63 -11.10
C ALA A 51 12.00 20.97 -10.21
N PRO A 52 10.74 20.68 -10.60
CA PRO A 52 9.57 20.91 -9.75
C PRO A 52 9.61 20.05 -8.47
N PHE A 53 9.90 18.76 -8.60
CA PHE A 53 9.98 17.84 -7.47
C PHE A 53 11.12 18.20 -6.50
N TYR A 54 12.25 18.73 -7.00
CA TYR A 54 13.33 19.25 -6.16
C TYR A 54 12.88 20.45 -5.32
N GLN A 55 12.06 21.34 -5.88
CA GLN A 55 11.54 22.47 -5.13
C GLN A 55 10.58 22.00 -4.02
N GLU A 56 9.62 21.14 -4.34
CA GLU A 56 8.67 20.58 -3.35
C GLU A 56 9.39 19.79 -2.25
N THR A 57 10.40 18.99 -2.60
CA THR A 57 11.21 18.24 -1.62
C THR A 57 12.03 19.17 -0.72
N CYS A 58 12.60 20.25 -1.26
CA CYS A 58 13.33 21.22 -0.44
C CYS A 58 12.40 22.00 0.49
N GLU A 59 11.21 22.36 0.04
CA GLU A 59 10.19 23.03 0.86
C GLU A 59 9.69 22.13 1.99
N GLU A 60 9.35 20.87 1.71
CA GLU A 60 8.84 19.93 2.71
C GLU A 60 9.92 19.47 3.72
N LEU A 61 11.16 19.27 3.27
CA LEU A 61 12.26 18.83 4.13
C LEU A 61 13.00 20.00 4.82
N GLY A 62 12.67 21.24 4.46
CA GLY A 62 13.33 22.46 4.95
C GLY A 62 14.79 22.57 4.51
N TRP A 63 15.13 22.07 3.32
CA TRP A 63 16.49 22.15 2.77
C TRP A 63 16.70 23.45 1.99
N THR A 64 17.94 23.94 1.96
CA THR A 64 18.32 25.09 1.14
C THR A 64 18.34 24.69 -0.33
N VAL A 65 17.58 25.41 -1.16
CA VAL A 65 17.53 25.18 -2.61
C VAL A 65 18.84 25.66 -3.24
N ASP A 66 19.57 24.77 -3.89
CA ASP A 66 20.73 25.13 -4.69
C ASP A 66 20.27 25.80 -6.00
N THR A 67 20.30 27.13 -6.03
CA THR A 67 19.79 27.96 -7.15
C THR A 67 20.50 27.68 -8.48
N ALA A 68 21.80 27.36 -8.44
CA ALA A 68 22.57 27.02 -9.64
C ALA A 68 22.16 25.67 -10.24
N LEU A 69 21.90 24.67 -9.40
CA LEU A 69 21.46 23.35 -9.84
C LEU A 69 20.02 23.41 -10.37
N HIS A 70 19.14 24.13 -9.66
CA HIS A 70 17.76 24.34 -10.07
C HIS A 70 17.65 25.07 -11.43
N SER A 71 18.45 26.12 -11.63
CA SER A 71 18.48 26.84 -12.92
C SER A 71 18.98 25.96 -14.06
N ARG A 72 19.99 25.12 -13.83
CA ARG A 72 20.51 24.18 -14.84
C ARG A 72 19.47 23.14 -15.23
N MET A 73 18.78 22.56 -14.26
CA MET A 73 17.70 21.59 -14.50
C MET A 73 16.52 22.24 -15.24
N LYS A 74 16.13 23.47 -14.87
CA LYS A 74 15.06 24.19 -15.54
C LYS A 74 15.37 24.49 -17.01
N GLN A 75 16.60 24.90 -17.31
CA GLN A 75 17.04 25.13 -18.69
C GLN A 75 17.04 23.85 -19.53
N ALA A 76 17.50 22.73 -18.97
CA ALA A 76 17.43 21.43 -19.65
C ALA A 76 15.98 21.00 -19.92
N ASN A 77 15.07 21.22 -18.95
CA ASN A 77 13.66 20.89 -19.10
C ASN A 77 12.96 21.76 -20.15
N GLU A 78 13.26 23.06 -20.19
CA GLU A 78 12.71 23.96 -21.21
C GLU A 78 13.20 23.61 -22.63
N GLN A 79 14.45 23.14 -22.77
CA GLN A 79 14.97 22.70 -24.07
C GLN A 79 14.28 21.43 -24.56
N GLU A 80 14.12 20.42 -23.69
CA GLU A 80 13.47 19.17 -24.07
C GLU A 80 11.96 19.35 -24.27
N LEU A 81 11.30 20.19 -23.48
CA LEU A 81 9.88 20.53 -23.69
C LEU A 81 9.66 21.22 -25.04
N LYS A 82 10.54 22.16 -25.43
CA LYS A 82 10.47 22.79 -26.76
C LYS A 82 10.64 21.77 -27.87
N ARG A 83 11.62 20.87 -27.74
CA ARG A 83 11.81 19.79 -28.72
C ARG A 83 10.57 18.90 -28.84
N LEU A 84 9.95 18.53 -27.72
CA LEU A 84 8.73 17.72 -27.71
C LEU A 84 7.52 18.49 -28.27
N ASP A 85 7.45 19.80 -28.06
CA ASP A 85 6.44 20.68 -28.66
C ASP A 85 6.62 20.82 -30.17
N ASP A 86 7.86 20.93 -30.65
CA ASP A 86 8.17 20.97 -32.09
C ASP A 86 7.81 19.64 -32.77
N VAL A 87 8.10 18.50 -32.12
CA VAL A 87 7.69 17.16 -32.61
C VAL A 87 6.17 17.03 -32.63
N LEU A 88 5.47 17.56 -31.63
CA LEU A 88 4.02 17.55 -31.59
C LEU A 88 3.42 18.44 -32.69
N ALA A 89 3.99 19.61 -32.93
CA ALA A 89 3.56 20.51 -34.00
C ALA A 89 3.80 19.91 -35.39
N ASP A 90 4.93 19.24 -35.59
CA ASP A 90 5.23 18.49 -36.82
C ASP A 90 4.26 17.32 -37.01
N ALA A 91 3.94 16.58 -35.93
CA ALA A 91 2.98 15.50 -35.99
C ALA A 91 1.54 15.98 -36.26
N GLU A 92 1.14 17.14 -35.73
CA GLU A 92 -0.17 17.74 -36.03
C GLU A 92 -0.26 18.31 -37.45
N ALA A 93 0.86 18.76 -38.03
CA ALA A 93 0.89 19.34 -39.38
C ALA A 93 1.04 18.28 -40.48
N ASN A 94 1.83 17.23 -40.25
CA ASN A 94 2.30 16.31 -41.30
C ASN A 94 1.88 14.85 -41.11
N LEU A 95 1.46 14.43 -39.91
CA LEU A 95 1.23 13.01 -39.56
C LEU A 95 -0.22 12.73 -39.12
N GLY A 96 -0.54 11.46 -38.86
CA GLY A 96 -1.87 11.00 -38.49
C GLY A 96 -2.12 11.03 -36.97
N GLU A 97 -3.33 10.62 -36.58
CA GLU A 97 -3.74 10.57 -35.16
C GLU A 97 -2.86 9.65 -34.30
N SER A 98 -2.22 8.64 -34.90
CA SER A 98 -1.34 7.71 -34.19
C SER A 98 -0.03 8.38 -33.75
N GLU A 99 0.61 9.14 -34.63
CA GLU A 99 1.86 9.85 -34.29
C GLU A 99 1.61 11.01 -33.33
N ILE A 100 0.47 11.71 -33.46
CA ILE A 100 0.05 12.74 -32.50
C ILE A 100 -0.10 12.14 -31.10
N LYS A 101 -0.68 10.95 -30.99
CA LYS A 101 -0.83 10.24 -29.71
C LYS A 101 0.53 9.88 -29.12
N ASP A 102 1.44 9.31 -29.90
CA ASP A 102 2.74 8.89 -29.39
C ASP A 102 3.62 10.09 -28.99
N ALA A 103 3.54 11.21 -29.72
CA ALA A 103 4.16 12.49 -29.33
C ALA A 103 3.56 13.04 -28.03
N LEU A 104 2.23 13.01 -27.88
CA LEU A 104 1.55 13.42 -26.64
C LEU A 104 1.91 12.53 -25.46
N LEU A 105 2.04 11.22 -25.68
CA LEU A 105 2.40 10.26 -24.65
C LEU A 105 3.86 10.46 -24.21
N ALA A 106 4.80 10.65 -25.14
CA ALA A 106 6.19 10.98 -24.83
C ALA A 106 6.30 12.30 -24.04
N LYS A 107 5.52 13.32 -24.42
CA LYS A 107 5.43 14.57 -23.66
C LYS A 107 4.87 14.35 -22.26
N ALA A 108 3.83 13.54 -22.12
CA ALA A 108 3.23 13.23 -20.83
C ALA A 108 4.17 12.44 -19.92
N GLU A 109 4.90 11.47 -20.47
CA GLU A 109 5.92 10.70 -19.74
C GLU A 109 7.06 11.60 -19.26
N TYR A 110 7.51 12.55 -20.09
CA TYR A 110 8.52 13.52 -19.71
C TYR A 110 8.02 14.46 -18.60
N LEU A 111 6.79 14.98 -18.71
CA LEU A 111 6.16 15.79 -17.66
C LEU A 111 5.97 15.01 -16.35
N CYS A 112 5.68 13.72 -16.45
CA CYS A 112 5.60 12.81 -15.32
C CYS A 112 6.96 12.61 -14.66
N LYS A 113 8.02 12.48 -15.47
CA LYS A 113 9.40 12.33 -15.03
C LYS A 113 9.89 13.56 -14.26
N ILE A 114 9.58 14.78 -14.71
CA ILE A 114 9.96 16.01 -14.01
C ILE A 114 9.15 16.27 -12.73
N GLY A 115 7.98 15.63 -12.58
CA GLY A 115 7.10 15.76 -11.43
C GLY A 115 6.09 16.92 -11.51
N ASP A 116 5.82 17.50 -12.68
CA ASP A 116 4.83 18.57 -12.80
C ASP A 116 3.39 17.99 -12.80
N LYS A 117 2.73 17.99 -11.64
CA LYS A 117 1.43 17.33 -11.45
C LYS A 117 0.33 17.89 -12.37
N GLU A 118 0.18 19.21 -12.45
CA GLU A 118 -0.98 19.85 -13.11
C GLU A 118 -0.88 19.75 -14.63
N ASN A 119 0.27 20.13 -15.19
CA ASN A 119 0.48 20.06 -16.63
C ASN A 119 0.43 18.62 -17.13
N CYS A 120 0.98 17.69 -16.36
CA CYS A 120 0.95 16.27 -16.68
C CYS A 120 -0.50 15.73 -16.76
N LEU A 121 -1.36 16.08 -15.79
CA LEU A 121 -2.77 15.64 -15.80
C LEU A 121 -3.56 16.21 -16.99
N THR A 122 -3.28 17.44 -17.41
CA THR A 122 -3.96 18.02 -18.59
C THR A 122 -3.52 17.34 -19.89
N VAL A 123 -2.22 17.06 -20.06
CA VAL A 123 -1.71 16.36 -21.25
C VAL A 123 -2.21 14.92 -21.26
N PHE A 124 -2.27 14.22 -20.13
CA PHE A 124 -2.83 12.86 -20.07
C PHE A 124 -4.33 12.81 -20.39
N ARG A 125 -5.11 13.85 -20.05
CA ARG A 125 -6.51 13.95 -20.47
C ARG A 125 -6.65 14.11 -21.98
N LYS A 126 -5.85 15.00 -22.58
CA LYS A 126 -5.80 15.18 -24.05
C LYS A 126 -5.36 13.90 -24.76
N THR A 127 -4.38 13.19 -24.20
CA THR A 127 -3.89 11.91 -24.72
C THR A 127 -4.97 10.85 -24.65
N PHE A 128 -5.74 10.78 -23.56
CA PHE A 128 -6.84 9.83 -23.40
C PHE A 128 -7.93 10.01 -24.46
N GLU A 129 -8.29 11.26 -24.79
CA GLU A 129 -9.29 11.57 -25.82
C GLU A 129 -8.83 11.17 -27.23
N LYS A 130 -7.56 11.45 -27.56
CA LYS A 130 -6.97 11.10 -28.87
C LYS A 130 -6.54 9.63 -28.99
N THR A 131 -6.49 8.88 -27.89
CA THR A 131 -6.05 7.48 -27.92
C THR A 131 -7.13 6.55 -28.46
N VAL A 132 -6.79 5.82 -29.52
CA VAL A 132 -7.57 4.72 -30.08
C VAL A 132 -7.06 3.39 -29.52
N GLY A 133 -7.97 2.49 -29.14
CA GLY A 133 -7.67 1.17 -28.57
C GLY A 133 -7.77 1.11 -27.05
N MET A 134 -8.44 0.07 -26.55
CA MET A 134 -8.75 -0.10 -25.12
C MET A 134 -7.51 -0.33 -24.25
N GLY A 135 -6.53 -1.10 -24.74
CA GLY A 135 -5.27 -1.36 -24.03
C GLY A 135 -4.47 -0.08 -23.77
N ASN A 136 -4.27 0.74 -24.81
CA ASN A 136 -3.55 2.01 -24.68
C ASN A 136 -4.29 3.00 -23.76
N ARG A 137 -5.64 3.02 -23.80
CA ARG A 137 -6.45 3.83 -22.86
C ARG A 137 -6.25 3.40 -21.41
N LEU A 138 -6.14 2.09 -21.15
CA LEU A 138 -5.84 1.57 -19.82
C LEU A 138 -4.44 1.98 -19.37
N ASP A 139 -3.44 1.92 -20.25
CA ASP A 139 -2.06 2.30 -19.91
C ASP A 139 -1.97 3.78 -19.51
N VAL A 140 -2.67 4.67 -20.22
CA VAL A 140 -2.81 6.09 -19.84
C VAL A 140 -3.45 6.27 -18.46
N ILE A 141 -4.49 5.47 -18.14
CA ILE A 141 -5.11 5.53 -16.82
C ILE A 141 -4.16 5.01 -15.73
N PHE A 142 -3.35 3.98 -16.01
CA PHE A 142 -2.34 3.51 -15.07
C PHE A 142 -1.30 4.58 -14.75
N TYR A 143 -0.88 5.40 -15.73
CA TYR A 143 -0.06 6.60 -15.43
C TYR A 143 -0.76 7.57 -14.47
N GLN A 144 -2.04 7.86 -14.70
CA GLN A 144 -2.79 8.76 -13.82
C GLN A 144 -2.97 8.20 -12.40
N ILE A 145 -3.15 6.88 -12.26
CA ILE A 145 -3.20 6.21 -10.96
C ILE A 145 -1.83 6.29 -10.27
N ARG A 146 -0.74 6.06 -11.00
CA ARG A 146 0.63 6.17 -10.45
C ARG A 146 0.94 7.58 -9.95
N ILE A 147 0.57 8.62 -10.70
CA ILE A 147 0.71 10.01 -10.25
C ILE A 147 -0.13 10.25 -8.99
N GLY A 148 -1.37 9.76 -8.98
CA GLY A 148 -2.23 9.83 -7.79
C GLY A 148 -1.60 9.17 -6.57
N LEU A 149 -1.00 7.98 -6.74
CA LEU A 149 -0.28 7.25 -5.70
C LEU A 149 1.00 7.95 -5.25
N PHE A 150 1.73 8.58 -6.16
CA PHE A 150 2.94 9.34 -5.85
C PHE A 150 2.64 10.53 -4.92
N TYR A 151 1.58 11.28 -5.21
CA TYR A 151 1.12 12.43 -4.42
C TYR A 151 0.11 12.08 -3.31
N MET A 152 -0.27 10.81 -3.16
CA MET A 152 -1.28 10.33 -2.20
C MET A 152 -2.65 11.05 -2.31
N ASP A 153 -3.07 11.36 -3.54
CA ASP A 153 -4.36 12.02 -3.82
C ASP A 153 -5.51 11.00 -3.92
N HIS A 154 -6.22 10.79 -2.82
CA HIS A 154 -7.26 9.76 -2.70
C HIS A 154 -8.41 9.94 -3.72
N ASP A 155 -8.81 11.17 -4.03
CA ASP A 155 -9.91 11.46 -4.95
C ASP A 155 -9.53 11.12 -6.39
N LEU A 156 -8.30 11.49 -6.78
CA LEU A 156 -7.77 11.19 -8.11
C LEU A 156 -7.63 9.67 -8.32
N ILE A 157 -7.10 8.96 -7.32
CA ILE A 157 -6.93 7.50 -7.39
C ILE A 157 -8.28 6.80 -7.52
N THR A 158 -9.25 7.16 -6.68
CA THR A 158 -10.57 6.49 -6.66
C THR A 158 -11.29 6.66 -8.00
N ARG A 159 -11.33 7.88 -8.55
CA ARG A 159 -11.96 8.16 -9.86
C ARG A 159 -11.32 7.37 -11.00
N ASN A 160 -10.00 7.26 -11.00
CA ASN A 160 -9.28 6.58 -12.06
C ASN A 160 -9.36 5.05 -11.94
N ILE A 161 -9.39 4.50 -10.72
CA ILE A 161 -9.65 3.07 -10.49
C ILE A 161 -11.04 2.68 -11.00
N ASP A 162 -12.07 3.48 -10.71
CA ASP A 162 -13.43 3.15 -11.16
C ASP A 162 -13.57 3.23 -12.69
N LYS A 163 -12.93 4.22 -13.33
CA LYS A 163 -12.82 4.29 -14.79
C LYS A 163 -12.09 3.07 -15.37
N ALA A 164 -10.98 2.65 -14.76
CA ALA A 164 -10.23 1.48 -15.20
C ALA A 164 -11.08 0.20 -15.10
N LYS A 165 -11.86 0.03 -14.02
CA LYS A 165 -12.78 -1.12 -13.89
C LYS A 165 -13.79 -1.18 -15.01
N SER A 166 -14.46 -0.06 -15.32
CA SER A 166 -15.44 0.00 -16.42
C SER A 166 -14.82 -0.35 -17.77
N LEU A 167 -13.57 0.08 -18.03
CA LEU A 167 -12.89 -0.23 -19.29
C LEU A 167 -12.43 -1.69 -19.37
N ILE A 168 -12.05 -2.30 -18.24
CA ILE A 168 -11.68 -3.73 -18.21
C ILE A 168 -12.90 -4.61 -18.42
N GLU A 169 -14.07 -4.25 -17.88
CA GLU A 169 -15.32 -4.97 -18.11
C GLU A 169 -15.75 -4.94 -19.59
N GLN A 170 -15.41 -3.86 -20.31
CA GLN A 170 -15.70 -3.72 -21.75
C GLN A 170 -14.77 -4.55 -22.65
N GLY A 171 -13.63 -5.03 -22.15
CA GLY A 171 -12.69 -5.85 -22.91
C GLY A 171 -11.23 -5.53 -22.66
N GLY A 172 -10.76 -5.72 -21.43
CA GLY A 172 -9.34 -5.59 -21.08
C GLY A 172 -8.56 -6.90 -21.18
N ASP A 173 -7.30 -6.80 -21.58
CA ASP A 173 -6.36 -7.93 -21.53
C ASP A 173 -6.19 -8.45 -20.11
N TRP A 174 -5.95 -9.76 -19.99
CA TRP A 174 -5.81 -10.43 -18.71
C TRP A 174 -4.62 -9.89 -17.89
N ASP A 175 -3.50 -9.53 -18.52
CA ASP A 175 -2.34 -8.93 -17.82
C ASP A 175 -2.69 -7.55 -17.22
N ARG A 176 -3.33 -6.67 -18.00
CA ARG A 176 -3.79 -5.34 -17.53
C ARG A 176 -4.80 -5.46 -16.38
N ARG A 177 -5.60 -6.54 -16.36
CA ARG A 177 -6.50 -6.85 -15.23
C ARG A 177 -5.73 -7.20 -13.96
N ASN A 178 -4.65 -7.97 -14.06
CA ASN A 178 -3.80 -8.28 -12.90
C ASN A 178 -3.11 -7.02 -12.38
N ARG A 179 -2.58 -6.16 -13.27
CA ARG A 179 -1.99 -4.87 -12.86
C ARG A 179 -2.99 -3.98 -12.14
N LEU A 180 -4.22 -3.85 -12.65
CA LEU A 180 -5.27 -3.10 -11.96
C LEU A 180 -5.55 -3.66 -10.55
N LYS A 181 -5.58 -4.99 -10.38
CA LYS A 181 -5.75 -5.60 -9.06
C LYS A 181 -4.63 -5.20 -8.10
N VAL A 182 -3.37 -5.15 -8.56
CA VAL A 182 -2.23 -4.69 -7.74
C VAL A 182 -2.38 -3.21 -7.37
N TYR A 183 -2.70 -2.33 -8.31
CA TYR A 183 -2.96 -0.91 -8.03
C TYR A 183 -4.10 -0.70 -7.03
N GLN A 184 -5.19 -1.42 -7.23
CA GLN A 184 -6.34 -1.37 -6.34
C GLN A 184 -5.98 -1.93 -4.95
N GLY A 185 -5.22 -3.02 -4.88
CA GLY A 185 -4.75 -3.62 -3.63
C GLY A 185 -3.85 -2.65 -2.84
N LEU A 186 -2.93 -1.97 -3.52
CA LEU A 186 -2.04 -0.97 -2.91
C LEU A 186 -2.84 0.22 -2.36
N TYR A 187 -3.82 0.72 -3.12
CA TYR A 187 -4.72 1.75 -2.64
C TYR A 187 -5.59 1.29 -1.45
N CYS A 188 -6.15 0.08 -1.52
CA CYS A 188 -6.91 -0.53 -0.43
C CYS A 188 -6.08 -0.66 0.86
N MET A 189 -4.79 -0.99 0.74
CA MET A 189 -3.84 -1.01 1.86
C MET A 189 -3.70 0.39 2.49
N SER A 190 -3.60 1.45 1.68
CA SER A 190 -3.49 2.83 2.17
C SER A 190 -4.74 3.31 2.93
N ILE A 191 -5.94 2.85 2.55
CA ILE A 191 -7.20 3.23 3.22
C ILE A 191 -7.63 2.29 4.37
N ARG A 192 -6.79 1.31 4.74
CA ARG A 192 -7.03 0.26 5.77
C ARG A 192 -8.04 -0.85 5.39
N ASP A 193 -8.40 -1.01 4.13
CA ASP A 193 -9.24 -2.13 3.69
C ASP A 193 -8.39 -3.38 3.41
N PHE A 194 -7.84 -3.97 4.48
CA PHE A 194 -6.95 -5.13 4.40
C PHE A 194 -7.64 -6.39 3.85
N LYS A 195 -8.96 -6.54 4.07
CA LYS A 195 -9.72 -7.70 3.58
C LYS A 195 -9.77 -7.74 2.06
N LYS A 196 -10.12 -6.61 1.43
CA LYS A 196 -10.10 -6.52 -0.03
C LYS A 196 -8.69 -6.59 -0.58
N ALA A 197 -7.73 -5.91 0.07
CA ALA A 197 -6.34 -5.93 -0.36
C ALA A 197 -5.74 -7.35 -0.36
N ALA A 198 -5.97 -8.15 0.68
CA ALA A 198 -5.50 -9.54 0.73
C ALA A 198 -6.05 -10.39 -0.42
N GLY A 199 -7.35 -10.30 -0.68
CA GLY A 199 -7.97 -11.04 -1.78
C GLY A 199 -7.37 -10.67 -3.14
N LEU A 200 -7.21 -9.38 -3.39
CA LEU A 200 -6.62 -8.88 -4.64
C LEU A 200 -5.17 -9.28 -4.80
N PHE A 201 -4.36 -9.17 -3.74
CA PHE A 201 -2.94 -9.51 -3.81
C PHE A 201 -2.70 -11.00 -3.98
N LEU A 202 -3.42 -11.85 -3.23
CA LEU A 202 -3.28 -13.31 -3.35
C LEU A 202 -3.63 -13.84 -4.74
N ASP A 203 -4.62 -13.25 -5.39
CA ASP A 203 -4.98 -13.59 -6.77
C ASP A 203 -3.88 -13.23 -7.79
N THR A 204 -2.99 -12.29 -7.45
CA THR A 204 -1.98 -11.73 -8.36
C THR A 204 -0.55 -12.18 -8.07
N VAL A 205 -0.30 -12.95 -7.01
CA VAL A 205 1.05 -13.42 -6.66
C VAL A 205 1.66 -14.22 -7.80
N SER A 206 0.88 -15.11 -8.41
CA SER A 206 1.35 -16.03 -9.45
C SER A 206 1.68 -15.38 -10.77
N THR A 207 1.19 -14.16 -10.98
CA THR A 207 1.15 -13.52 -12.30
C THR A 207 1.59 -12.06 -12.20
N PHE A 208 2.48 -11.79 -11.25
CA PHE A 208 2.94 -10.44 -10.96
C PHE A 208 3.86 -9.92 -12.06
N THR A 209 3.42 -8.88 -12.75
CA THR A 209 4.18 -8.19 -13.81
C THR A 209 4.39 -6.70 -13.50
N SER A 210 4.00 -6.24 -12.30
CA SER A 210 3.95 -4.81 -11.92
C SER A 210 5.24 -4.29 -11.27
N TYR A 211 6.39 -4.48 -11.92
CA TYR A 211 7.70 -4.00 -11.45
C TYR A 211 7.83 -2.47 -11.39
N GLU A 212 6.87 -1.76 -11.98
CA GLU A 212 6.74 -0.31 -11.89
C GLU A 212 6.33 0.20 -10.50
N LEU A 213 5.66 -0.65 -9.70
CA LEU A 213 5.17 -0.28 -8.38
C LEU A 213 6.16 -0.63 -7.26
N MET A 214 6.65 -1.86 -7.28
CA MET A 214 7.52 -2.43 -6.25
C MET A 214 8.22 -3.67 -6.78
N GLY A 215 9.32 -4.06 -6.13
CA GLY A 215 10.00 -5.32 -6.43
C GLY A 215 9.13 -6.52 -6.03
N TYR A 216 9.28 -7.65 -6.72
CA TYR A 216 8.50 -8.86 -6.42
C TYR A 216 8.67 -9.34 -4.96
N LYS A 217 9.88 -9.21 -4.40
CA LYS A 217 10.15 -9.53 -2.99
C LYS A 217 9.33 -8.66 -2.03
N GLU A 218 9.22 -7.38 -2.32
CA GLU A 218 8.45 -6.43 -1.50
C GLU A 218 6.95 -6.70 -1.63
N PHE A 219 6.49 -6.98 -2.84
CA PHE A 219 5.11 -7.39 -3.10
C PHE A 219 4.69 -8.61 -2.28
N VAL A 220 5.53 -9.66 -2.26
CA VAL A 220 5.27 -10.84 -1.42
C VAL A 220 5.27 -10.46 0.06
N THR A 221 6.16 -9.56 0.51
CA THR A 221 6.16 -9.11 1.91
C THR A 221 4.86 -8.42 2.31
N TYR A 222 4.32 -7.52 1.49
CA TYR A 222 3.02 -6.89 1.74
C TYR A 222 1.88 -7.90 1.69
N THR A 223 1.92 -8.81 0.72
CA THR A 223 0.91 -9.86 0.58
C THR A 223 0.81 -10.71 1.84
N VAL A 224 1.94 -11.18 2.37
CA VAL A 224 1.99 -11.95 3.63
C VAL A 224 1.48 -11.10 4.80
N MET A 225 1.97 -9.87 4.95
CA MET A 225 1.59 -8.99 6.06
C MET A 225 0.08 -8.71 6.11
N ILE A 226 -0.54 -8.42 4.97
CA ILE A 226 -1.98 -8.14 4.89
C ILE A 226 -2.80 -9.42 5.04
N SER A 227 -2.33 -10.53 4.45
CA SER A 227 -3.02 -11.82 4.54
C SER A 227 -3.12 -12.32 5.98
N MET A 228 -2.12 -12.06 6.81
CA MET A 228 -2.14 -12.42 8.23
C MET A 228 -3.22 -11.69 9.03
N ILE A 229 -3.62 -10.49 8.63
CA ILE A 229 -4.72 -9.74 9.27
C ILE A 229 -6.08 -10.13 8.68
N ALA A 230 -6.13 -10.32 7.37
CA ALA A 230 -7.37 -10.42 6.64
C ALA A 230 -7.99 -11.81 6.61
N LEU A 231 -7.16 -12.85 6.56
CA LEU A 231 -7.59 -14.23 6.37
C LEU A 231 -7.72 -15.00 7.68
N ASP A 232 -8.69 -15.90 7.72
CA ASP A 232 -8.81 -16.88 8.79
C ASP A 232 -7.73 -17.96 8.69
N ARG A 233 -7.42 -18.62 9.81
CA ARG A 233 -6.35 -19.62 9.91
C ARG A 233 -6.40 -20.74 8.86
N PRO A 234 -7.56 -21.33 8.50
CA PRO A 234 -7.63 -22.34 7.44
C PRO A 234 -7.26 -21.78 6.06
N GLN A 235 -7.77 -20.58 5.73
CA GLN A 235 -7.50 -19.91 4.45
C GLN A 235 -6.04 -19.49 4.34
N LEU A 236 -5.44 -19.01 5.44
CA LEU A 236 -4.02 -18.67 5.50
C LEU A 236 -3.14 -19.91 5.24
N ARG A 237 -3.51 -21.07 5.79
CA ARG A 237 -2.78 -22.33 5.55
C ARG A 237 -2.79 -22.71 4.07
N GLU A 238 -3.97 -22.67 3.44
CA GLU A 238 -4.14 -23.10 2.06
C GLU A 238 -3.50 -22.14 1.07
N LYS A 239 -3.75 -20.83 1.21
CA LYS A 239 -3.33 -19.83 0.22
C LYS A 239 -1.90 -19.33 0.42
N VAL A 240 -1.44 -19.20 1.65
CA VAL A 240 -0.13 -18.56 1.95
C VAL A 240 0.91 -19.60 2.31
N ILE A 241 0.64 -20.46 3.30
CA ILE A 241 1.64 -21.40 3.81
C ILE A 241 1.93 -22.53 2.83
N LYS A 242 0.92 -23.00 2.10
CA LYS A 242 1.08 -24.02 1.05
C LYS A 242 1.37 -23.44 -0.34
N GLY A 243 1.33 -22.11 -0.49
CA GLY A 243 1.58 -21.45 -1.77
C GLY A 243 3.07 -21.56 -2.15
N ALA A 244 3.36 -22.20 -3.29
CA ALA A 244 4.73 -22.46 -3.71
C ALA A 244 5.54 -21.18 -3.95
N GLU A 245 4.93 -20.20 -4.61
CA GLU A 245 5.56 -18.91 -4.96
C GLU A 245 5.94 -18.09 -3.72
N ILE A 246 5.05 -18.08 -2.73
CA ILE A 246 5.28 -17.36 -1.47
C ILE A 246 6.40 -18.07 -0.69
N LEU A 247 6.40 -19.41 -0.63
CA LEU A 247 7.46 -20.18 0.02
C LEU A 247 8.83 -19.95 -0.61
N GLU A 248 8.92 -19.90 -1.94
CA GLU A 248 10.16 -19.66 -2.66
C GLU A 248 10.77 -18.30 -2.27
N VAL A 249 9.97 -17.22 -2.27
CA VAL A 249 10.44 -15.90 -1.86
C VAL A 249 10.74 -15.83 -0.37
N LEU A 250 9.97 -16.54 0.47
CA LEU A 250 10.21 -16.63 1.93
C LEU A 250 11.56 -17.28 2.26
N HIS A 251 12.12 -18.13 1.40
CA HIS A 251 13.48 -18.66 1.60
C HIS A 251 14.55 -17.55 1.54
N GLY A 252 14.33 -16.51 0.72
CA GLY A 252 15.21 -15.35 0.64
C GLY A 252 15.04 -14.34 1.80
N LEU A 253 13.96 -14.46 2.58
CA LEU A 253 13.59 -13.51 3.65
C LEU A 253 13.28 -14.28 4.96
N PRO A 254 14.31 -14.69 5.73
CA PRO A 254 14.13 -15.55 6.90
C PRO A 254 13.29 -14.89 8.01
N GLN A 255 13.36 -13.56 8.17
CA GLN A 255 12.60 -12.83 9.18
C GLN A 255 11.09 -12.85 8.91
N LEU A 256 10.68 -12.71 7.64
CA LEU A 256 9.26 -12.81 7.26
C LEU A 256 8.75 -14.25 7.41
N ARG A 257 9.60 -15.23 7.10
CA ARG A 257 9.30 -16.64 7.32
C ARG A 257 9.07 -16.93 8.80
N GLU A 258 9.98 -16.50 9.67
CA GLU A 258 9.81 -16.66 11.11
C GLU A 258 8.53 -15.98 11.59
N TYR A 259 8.21 -14.78 11.10
CA TYR A 259 6.97 -14.08 11.43
C TYR A 259 5.70 -14.87 11.06
N LEU A 260 5.63 -15.43 9.85
CA LEU A 260 4.46 -16.19 9.40
C LEU A 260 4.32 -17.54 10.12
N PHE A 261 5.40 -18.32 10.19
CA PHE A 261 5.37 -19.66 10.78
C PHE A 261 5.22 -19.63 12.31
N SER A 262 5.82 -18.65 13.00
CA SER A 262 5.67 -18.51 14.45
C SER A 262 4.21 -18.35 14.90
N LEU A 263 3.41 -17.58 14.17
CA LEU A 263 1.97 -17.44 14.43
C LEU A 263 1.22 -18.75 14.16
N TYR A 264 1.53 -19.43 13.05
CA TYR A 264 0.83 -20.64 12.64
C TYR A 264 1.12 -21.84 13.55
N ASP A 265 2.39 -22.03 13.91
CA ASP A 265 2.91 -23.09 14.78
C ASP A 265 2.69 -22.79 16.28
N CYS A 266 2.05 -21.66 16.62
CA CYS A 266 1.74 -21.22 17.98
C CYS A 266 2.98 -20.93 18.86
N HIS A 267 4.11 -20.52 18.26
CA HIS A 267 5.31 -20.07 18.97
C HIS A 267 5.23 -18.56 19.24
N TYR A 268 4.47 -18.16 20.26
CA TYR A 268 4.16 -16.75 20.49
C TYR A 268 5.35 -15.87 20.92
N ALA A 269 6.32 -16.44 21.63
CA ALA A 269 7.52 -15.70 22.05
C ALA A 269 8.40 -15.26 20.86
N SER A 270 8.58 -16.09 19.84
CA SER A 270 9.28 -15.70 18.61
C SER A 270 8.44 -14.76 17.76
N PHE A 271 7.11 -14.97 17.73
CA PHE A 271 6.18 -14.07 17.04
C PHE A 271 6.27 -12.63 17.54
N PHE A 272 6.36 -12.38 18.86
CA PHE A 272 6.47 -11.02 19.40
C PHE A 272 7.79 -10.33 19.01
N LYS A 273 8.89 -11.08 18.95
CA LYS A 273 10.18 -10.56 18.47
C LYS A 273 10.12 -10.20 16.99
N ALA A 274 9.56 -11.10 16.18
CA ALA A 274 9.37 -10.87 14.75
C ALA A 274 8.39 -9.71 14.47
N LEU A 275 7.35 -9.56 15.28
CA LEU A 275 6.40 -8.44 15.20
C LEU A 275 7.08 -7.09 15.45
N GLY A 276 8.05 -7.02 16.38
CA GLY A 276 8.84 -5.80 16.61
C GLY A 276 9.63 -5.38 15.36
N TRP A 277 10.28 -6.34 14.70
CA TRP A 277 10.97 -6.09 13.43
C TRP A 277 10.01 -5.62 12.31
N VAL A 278 8.83 -6.26 12.19
CA VAL A 278 7.81 -5.84 11.22
C VAL A 278 7.30 -4.43 11.53
N GLU A 279 7.12 -4.08 12.80
CA GLU A 279 6.71 -2.72 13.21
C GLU A 279 7.70 -1.65 12.74
N GLU A 280 9.01 -1.88 12.92
CA GLU A 280 10.06 -0.97 12.44
C GLU A 280 10.00 -0.81 10.92
N LYS A 281 9.84 -1.91 10.18
CA LYS A 281 9.71 -1.86 8.72
C LYS A 281 8.48 -1.07 8.27
N ILE A 282 7.34 -1.26 8.93
CA ILE A 282 6.08 -0.56 8.61
C ILE A 282 6.17 0.94 8.96
N LYS A 283 6.92 1.32 10.00
CA LYS A 283 7.13 2.74 10.34
C LYS A 283 7.87 3.50 9.25
N ILE A 284 8.79 2.82 8.55
CA ILE A 284 9.58 3.40 7.47
C ILE A 284 8.76 3.49 6.18
N ASP A 285 7.84 2.54 5.95
CA ASP A 285 7.04 2.48 4.73
C ASP A 285 5.98 3.60 4.64
N ARG A 286 5.97 4.33 3.52
CA ARG A 286 5.04 5.46 3.29
C ARG A 286 3.59 5.03 3.36
N TRP A 287 3.27 3.88 2.78
CA TRP A 287 1.87 3.46 2.59
C TRP A 287 1.21 3.05 3.91
N MET A 288 1.98 2.39 4.78
CA MET A 288 1.49 1.84 6.03
C MET A 288 1.86 2.68 7.27
N HIS A 289 2.71 3.70 7.15
CA HIS A 289 3.12 4.54 8.29
C HIS A 289 1.93 5.10 9.07
N LEU A 290 0.90 5.66 8.43
CA LEU A 290 -0.24 6.21 9.19
C LEU A 290 -0.98 5.15 10.03
N HIS A 291 -0.84 3.88 9.65
CA HIS A 291 -1.60 2.75 10.19
C HIS A 291 -0.75 1.74 10.96
N TYR A 292 0.54 2.00 11.23
CA TYR A 292 1.43 1.04 11.91
C TYR A 292 0.88 0.61 13.28
N ARG A 293 0.34 1.57 14.05
CA ARG A 293 -0.27 1.31 15.37
C ARG A 293 -1.49 0.40 15.27
N TYR A 294 -2.28 0.57 14.21
CA TYR A 294 -3.44 -0.26 13.95
C TYR A 294 -2.98 -1.70 13.63
N TYR A 295 -2.01 -1.85 12.73
CA TYR A 295 -1.49 -3.16 12.32
C TYR A 295 -1.00 -3.97 13.53
N VAL A 296 -0.09 -3.39 14.33
CA VAL A 296 0.48 -4.06 15.52
C VAL A 296 -0.61 -4.44 16.52
N ARG A 297 -1.57 -3.53 16.76
CA ARG A 297 -2.67 -3.79 17.69
C ARG A 297 -3.56 -4.95 17.23
N GLU A 298 -3.93 -4.99 15.96
CA GLU A 298 -4.77 -6.08 15.43
C GLU A 298 -4.02 -7.42 15.45
N MET A 299 -2.72 -7.44 15.13
CA MET A 299 -1.91 -8.64 15.21
C MET A 299 -1.80 -9.20 16.64
N ARG A 300 -1.68 -8.32 17.66
CA ARG A 300 -1.71 -8.74 19.07
C ARG A 300 -3.05 -9.34 19.46
N ILE A 301 -4.16 -8.72 19.05
CA ILE A 301 -5.51 -9.26 19.30
C ILE A 301 -5.67 -10.64 18.67
N LEU A 302 -5.20 -10.84 17.43
CA LEU A 302 -5.26 -12.14 16.76
C LEU A 302 -4.45 -13.20 17.50
N ALA A 303 -3.22 -12.90 17.90
CA ALA A 303 -2.38 -13.84 18.64
C ALA A 303 -2.99 -14.23 19.99
N TYR A 304 -3.55 -13.26 20.73
CA TYR A 304 -4.27 -13.52 21.98
C TYR A 304 -5.54 -14.33 21.74
N SER A 305 -6.34 -13.97 20.74
CA SER A 305 -7.56 -14.70 20.39
C SER A 305 -7.27 -16.17 20.06
N GLN A 306 -6.20 -16.44 19.30
CA GLN A 306 -5.81 -17.80 18.92
C GLN A 306 -5.45 -18.67 20.14
N LEU A 307 -4.71 -18.11 21.11
CA LEU A 307 -4.41 -18.84 22.35
C LEU A 307 -5.69 -19.06 23.17
N LEU A 308 -6.52 -18.03 23.34
CA LEU A 308 -7.73 -18.08 24.16
C LEU A 308 -8.79 -19.01 23.56
N GLU A 309 -8.88 -19.17 22.24
CA GLU A 309 -9.88 -20.04 21.60
C GLU A 309 -9.70 -21.53 21.97
N SER A 310 -8.45 -21.94 22.18
CA SER A 310 -8.07 -23.32 22.48
C SER A 310 -8.37 -23.75 23.92
N TYR A 311 -8.48 -22.80 24.86
CA TYR A 311 -8.61 -23.07 26.29
C TYR A 311 -9.85 -22.40 26.90
N ARG A 312 -10.56 -23.11 27.78
CA ARG A 312 -11.68 -22.53 28.55
C ARG A 312 -11.20 -21.61 29.68
N SER A 313 -10.09 -21.99 30.32
CA SER A 313 -9.46 -21.26 31.41
C SER A 313 -7.95 -21.46 31.33
N LEU A 314 -7.19 -20.41 31.59
CA LEU A 314 -5.72 -20.41 31.58
C LEU A 314 -5.19 -19.49 32.67
N THR A 315 -4.01 -19.78 33.21
CA THR A 315 -3.37 -18.90 34.18
C THR A 315 -2.64 -17.75 33.48
N LEU A 316 -2.64 -16.57 34.09
CA LEU A 316 -1.90 -15.40 33.59
C LEU A 316 -0.39 -15.68 33.49
N GLN A 317 0.16 -16.48 34.41
CA GLN A 317 1.57 -16.87 34.40
C GLN A 317 1.92 -17.71 33.18
N TYR A 318 1.06 -18.67 32.82
CA TYR A 318 1.27 -19.50 31.62
C TYR A 318 1.24 -18.64 30.36
N MET A 319 0.27 -17.74 30.26
CA MET A 319 0.15 -16.80 29.14
C MET A 319 1.39 -15.90 29.02
N ALA A 320 1.83 -15.30 30.12
CA ALA A 320 3.04 -14.49 30.18
C ALA A 320 4.28 -15.27 29.68
N THR A 321 4.41 -16.53 30.10
CA THR A 321 5.52 -17.40 29.71
C THR A 321 5.46 -17.78 28.23
N ALA A 322 4.27 -18.10 27.71
CA ALA A 322 4.07 -18.47 26.32
C ALA A 322 4.38 -17.31 25.35
N PHE A 323 4.01 -16.09 25.72
CA PHE A 323 4.32 -14.87 24.96
C PHE A 323 5.71 -14.29 25.24
N GLY A 324 6.42 -14.77 26.27
CA GLY A 324 7.74 -14.27 26.65
C GLY A 324 7.73 -12.86 27.23
N VAL A 325 6.63 -12.47 27.89
CA VAL A 325 6.42 -11.13 28.46
C VAL A 325 6.09 -11.21 29.95
N THR A 326 6.04 -10.07 30.64
CA THR A 326 5.67 -10.02 32.06
C THR A 326 4.15 -10.13 32.26
N VAL A 327 3.75 -10.61 33.44
CA VAL A 327 2.32 -10.73 33.80
C VAL A 327 1.62 -9.37 33.77
N ASP A 328 2.28 -8.32 34.28
CA ASP A 328 1.73 -6.96 34.29
C ASP A 328 1.47 -6.42 32.88
N PHE A 329 2.34 -6.76 31.93
CA PHE A 329 2.17 -6.36 30.53
C PHE A 329 0.94 -7.02 29.91
N VAL A 330 0.76 -8.32 30.13
CA VAL A 330 -0.42 -9.08 29.64
C VAL A 330 -1.70 -8.54 30.27
N ASP A 331 -1.70 -8.25 31.57
CA ASP A 331 -2.86 -7.70 32.29
C ASP A 331 -3.30 -6.33 31.71
N GLN A 332 -2.34 -5.44 31.45
CA GLN A 332 -2.62 -4.12 30.85
C GLN A 332 -3.13 -4.23 29.40
N GLU A 333 -2.57 -5.12 28.59
CA GLU A 333 -3.04 -5.29 27.21
C GLU A 333 -4.42 -5.94 27.14
N LEU A 334 -4.63 -7.04 27.87
CA LEU A 334 -5.90 -7.75 27.87
C LEU A 334 -7.01 -6.87 28.43
N SER A 335 -6.79 -6.15 29.53
CA SER A 335 -7.80 -5.24 30.08
C SER A 335 -8.25 -4.19 29.07
N ARG A 336 -7.33 -3.62 28.29
CA ARG A 336 -7.65 -2.67 27.21
C ARG A 336 -8.47 -3.32 26.10
N PHE A 337 -8.13 -4.53 25.67
CA PHE A 337 -8.84 -5.23 24.59
C PHE A 337 -10.20 -5.77 25.00
N ILE A 338 -10.35 -6.20 26.25
CA ILE A 338 -11.62 -6.61 26.85
C ILE A 338 -12.54 -5.39 26.99
N ALA A 339 -12.02 -4.26 27.48
CA ALA A 339 -12.79 -3.01 27.57
C ALA A 339 -13.24 -2.51 26.19
N ALA A 340 -12.42 -2.69 25.15
CA ALA A 340 -12.78 -2.41 23.77
C ALA A 340 -13.75 -3.44 23.14
N GLY A 341 -14.05 -4.54 23.84
CA GLY A 341 -14.91 -5.62 23.36
C GLY A 341 -14.33 -6.42 22.19
N ARG A 342 -13.00 -6.41 22.02
CA ARG A 342 -12.29 -7.12 20.95
C ARG A 342 -11.87 -8.53 21.37
N LEU A 343 -11.68 -8.76 22.68
CA LEU A 343 -11.44 -10.07 23.25
C LEU A 343 -12.58 -10.45 24.18
N HIS A 344 -13.08 -11.67 24.04
CA HIS A 344 -14.18 -12.20 24.85
C HIS A 344 -13.64 -13.08 25.98
N CYS A 345 -12.92 -12.46 26.91
CA CYS A 345 -12.44 -13.12 28.12
C CYS A 345 -12.65 -12.23 29.35
N LYS A 346 -12.59 -12.83 30.52
CA LYS A 346 -12.62 -12.17 31.83
C LYS A 346 -11.34 -12.52 32.56
N ILE A 347 -10.78 -11.53 33.24
CA ILE A 347 -9.57 -11.70 34.04
C ILE A 347 -9.97 -11.70 35.51
N ASP A 348 -9.66 -12.77 36.22
CA ASP A 348 -9.62 -12.80 37.67
C ASP A 348 -8.18 -12.59 38.14
N LYS A 349 -7.89 -11.39 38.62
CA LYS A 349 -6.54 -11.00 39.08
C LYS A 349 -6.18 -11.64 40.42
N VAL A 350 -7.15 -11.93 41.28
CA VAL A 350 -6.90 -12.56 42.59
C VAL A 350 -6.60 -14.04 42.39
N GLY A 351 -7.39 -14.71 41.56
CA GLY A 351 -7.15 -16.11 41.18
C GLY A 351 -5.99 -16.29 40.19
N GLY A 352 -5.57 -15.22 39.50
CA GLY A 352 -4.55 -15.27 38.45
C GLY A 352 -4.99 -16.04 37.21
N ILE A 353 -6.31 -16.10 36.95
CA ILE A 353 -6.93 -16.91 35.90
C ILE A 353 -7.61 -16.01 34.88
N VAL A 354 -7.49 -16.36 33.60
CA VAL A 354 -8.25 -15.80 32.49
C VAL A 354 -9.27 -16.85 32.06
N GLU A 355 -10.55 -16.49 32.18
CA GLU A 355 -11.67 -17.31 31.72
C GLU A 355 -12.16 -16.81 30.37
N THR A 356 -12.33 -17.72 29.41
CA THR A 356 -12.84 -17.35 28.10
C THR A 356 -14.35 -17.48 28.08
N ASN A 357 -15.02 -16.43 27.59
CA ASN A 357 -16.46 -16.45 27.40
C ASN A 357 -16.72 -16.59 25.91
N ARG A 358 -17.45 -17.63 25.51
CA ARG A 358 -17.84 -17.82 24.11
C ARG A 358 -19.19 -17.14 23.90
N PRO A 359 -19.24 -15.91 23.34
CA PRO A 359 -20.52 -15.30 23.05
C PRO A 359 -21.25 -16.10 21.98
N ASP A 360 -22.56 -16.28 22.17
CA ASP A 360 -23.41 -16.85 21.13
C ASP A 360 -23.35 -16.01 19.84
N SER A 361 -23.23 -16.69 18.70
CA SER A 361 -23.16 -16.05 17.37
C SER A 361 -24.31 -15.07 17.12
N LYS A 362 -25.52 -15.40 17.59
CA LYS A 362 -26.71 -14.53 17.50
C LYS A 362 -26.57 -13.24 18.29
N ASN A 363 -25.96 -13.28 19.48
CA ASN A 363 -25.79 -12.09 20.30
C ASN A 363 -24.78 -11.12 19.67
N TRP A 364 -23.71 -11.66 19.09
CA TRP A 364 -22.74 -10.86 18.33
C TRP A 364 -23.39 -10.21 17.09
N GLN A 365 -24.13 -10.99 16.28
CA GLN A 365 -24.84 -10.48 15.10
C GLN A 365 -25.87 -9.41 15.47
N TYR A 366 -26.61 -9.61 16.57
CA TYR A 366 -27.58 -8.64 17.07
C TYR A 366 -26.92 -7.31 17.45
N GLN A 367 -25.84 -7.36 18.24
CA GLN A 367 -25.08 -6.15 18.59
C GLN A 367 -24.47 -5.44 17.37
N GLU A 368 -23.96 -6.20 16.40
CA GLU A 368 -23.43 -5.64 15.16
C GLU A 368 -24.51 -4.93 14.34
N THR A 369 -25.70 -5.55 14.25
CA THR A 369 -26.85 -5.00 13.53
C THR A 369 -27.31 -3.68 14.15
N ILE A 370 -27.40 -3.59 15.47
CA ILE A 370 -27.75 -2.33 16.16
C ILE A 370 -26.70 -1.25 15.86
N LYS A 371 -25.41 -1.55 16.00
CA LYS A 371 -24.34 -0.56 15.74
C LYS A 371 -24.37 -0.03 14.30
N LYS A 372 -24.54 -0.92 13.31
CA LYS A 372 -24.65 -0.53 11.90
C LYS A 372 -25.96 0.22 11.62
N GLY A 373 -27.05 -0.19 12.25
CA GLY A 373 -28.36 0.46 12.18
C GLY A 373 -28.33 1.90 12.68
N ASP A 374 -27.74 2.14 13.86
CA ASP A 374 -27.60 3.48 14.44
C ASP A 374 -26.76 4.40 13.54
N LEU A 375 -25.67 3.89 12.96
CA LEU A 375 -24.86 4.66 12.03
C LEU A 375 -25.65 5.08 10.78
N LEU A 376 -26.46 4.16 10.23
CA LEU A 376 -27.30 4.43 9.08
C LEU A 376 -28.40 5.45 9.41
N LEU A 377 -29.13 5.26 10.52
CA LEU A 377 -30.19 6.17 10.96
C LEU A 377 -29.65 7.59 11.16
N ASN A 378 -28.48 7.74 11.78
CA ASN A 378 -27.82 9.04 11.94
C ASN A 378 -27.49 9.72 10.61
N ARG A 379 -27.04 8.97 9.59
CA ARG A 379 -26.79 9.53 8.24
C ARG A 379 -28.08 9.93 7.54
N VAL A 380 -29.11 9.08 7.59
CA VAL A 380 -30.42 9.35 6.98
C VAL A 380 -31.05 10.57 7.62
N GLN A 381 -30.97 10.72 8.94
CA GLN A 381 -31.50 11.88 9.65
C GLN A 381 -30.78 13.18 9.23
N LYS A 382 -29.45 13.15 9.07
CA LYS A 382 -28.69 14.31 8.56
C LYS A 382 -29.09 14.64 7.12
N LEU A 383 -29.20 13.65 6.24
CA LEU A 383 -29.64 13.84 4.86
C LEU A 383 -31.06 14.44 4.78
N SER A 384 -32.00 13.92 5.56
CA SER A 384 -33.38 14.43 5.59
C SER A 384 -33.43 15.90 6.01
N ARG A 385 -32.59 16.34 6.96
CA ARG A 385 -32.50 17.76 7.35
C ARG A 385 -31.97 18.65 6.23
N VAL A 386 -31.05 18.16 5.41
CA VAL A 386 -30.50 18.92 4.27
C VAL A 386 -31.48 18.99 3.10
N ILE A 387 -32.27 17.93 2.88
CA ILE A 387 -33.26 17.87 1.77
C ILE A 387 -34.52 18.67 2.09
N ASN A 388 -34.89 18.79 3.37
CA ASN A 388 -36.09 19.51 3.80
C ASN A 388 -35.88 21.04 3.97
N ILE A 389 -34.65 21.54 3.83
CA ILE A 389 -34.32 22.97 3.70
C ILE A 389 -34.29 23.29 2.21
#